data_AF-A0A0A9DDL5-F1
#
_entry.id   AF-A0A0A9DDL5-F1
#
_cell.length_a   1.000
_cell.length_b   1.000
_cell.length_c   1.000
_cell.angle_alpha   90.00
_cell.angle_beta   90.00
_cell.angle_gamma   90.00
#
_symmetry.space_group_name_H-M   'P 1'
#
loop_
_entity.id
_entity.type
_entity.pdbx_description
1 polymer ?
#
loop_
_entity_poly.entity_id
_entity_poly.type
_entity_poly.pdbx_seq_one_letter_code
_entity_poly.pdbx_strand_id
1 'polypeptide(L)'
;MFNELVLGPQKRKSSYPSMQFRFLGPKLHVSTSQVSSSQKPVVGLRLYLEGRKCNRLAIHVQHLSSIPSMLGDSMASSMSEWRETEDTDPGYIEAIQWKNYSCVCTSVVKYNPEWHKRAPGGVFIVTGAQLITKGTWSKKVLHLRLLYTHVPNCTIQRTEWTRAPAASQKGSFLTTISTTLSSPFTQRDAPPAPKHEPAQLNSGVYPDGPPVPLRSRKLLKFVDMSEVVKGPHDVPGHWLVIAAKLVKEGGKIGLHVKFALLGYDGQPQGDSFMSLS
;
A
#
# COMPACT_ATOMS: atom_id res chain seq x y z
N MET A 1 -11.86 -13.89 -3.09
CA MET A 1 -12.72 -13.45 -1.98
C MET A 1 -11.93 -12.40 -1.19
N PHE A 2 -12.37 -11.15 -1.24
CA PHE A 2 -11.62 -9.99 -0.73
C PHE A 2 -11.89 -9.88 0.77
N ASN A 3 -10.88 -10.13 1.60
CA ASN A 3 -11.10 -10.16 3.04
C ASN A 3 -11.30 -8.75 3.61
N GLU A 4 -12.47 -8.64 4.21
CA GLU A 4 -13.11 -7.52 4.88
C GLU A 4 -12.24 -6.80 5.92
N LEU A 5 -12.50 -5.50 5.96
CA LEU A 5 -12.17 -4.53 6.98
C LEU A 5 -12.36 -5.08 8.40
N VAL A 6 -11.26 -5.28 9.13
CA VAL A 6 -11.30 -5.22 10.59
C VAL A 6 -11.27 -3.75 11.00
N LEU A 7 -12.43 -3.09 10.90
CA LEU A 7 -12.70 -1.84 11.62
C LEU A 7 -12.81 -2.17 13.11
N GLY A 8 -11.66 -2.41 13.74
CA GLY A 8 -11.58 -2.61 15.19
C GLY A 8 -12.14 -1.40 15.95
N PRO A 9 -12.66 -1.61 17.18
CA PRO A 9 -13.31 -0.55 17.94
C PRO A 9 -12.36 0.64 18.16
N GLN A 10 -12.79 1.82 17.73
CA GLN A 10 -12.11 3.11 17.92
C GLN A 10 -11.92 3.39 19.42
N LYS A 11 -10.83 2.89 20.02
CA LYS A 11 -10.42 3.25 21.37
C LYS A 11 -9.78 4.64 21.38
N ARG A 12 -10.51 5.57 22.02
CA ARG A 12 -10.09 6.86 22.61
C ARG A 12 -9.59 7.94 21.64
N LYS A 13 -9.84 9.20 22.02
CA LYS A 13 -9.35 10.44 21.39
C LYS A 13 -7.81 10.45 21.33
N SER A 14 -7.22 9.70 20.41
CA SER A 14 -5.80 9.79 20.10
C SER A 14 -5.62 11.01 19.20
N SER A 15 -4.87 12.00 19.68
CA SER A 15 -4.42 13.10 18.82
C SER A 15 -3.43 12.53 17.82
N TYR A 16 -3.87 12.33 16.58
CA TYR A 16 -2.99 11.84 15.52
C TYR A 16 -1.92 12.89 15.20
N PRO A 17 -0.64 12.52 15.17
CA PRO A 17 0.40 13.44 14.72
C PRO A 17 0.07 13.92 13.31
N SER A 18 0.29 15.21 13.06
CA SER A 18 0.00 15.81 11.75
C SER A 18 1.26 16.38 11.10
N MET A 19 1.28 16.27 9.79
CA MET A 19 2.26 16.82 8.86
C MET A 19 1.60 17.95 8.05
N GLN A 20 2.37 18.98 7.73
CA GLN A 20 1.94 20.12 6.93
C GLN A 20 2.93 20.35 5.80
N PHE A 21 2.41 20.64 4.61
CA PHE A 21 3.21 20.81 3.41
C PHE A 21 3.54 22.27 3.08
N ARG A 22 2.97 23.22 3.85
CA ARG A 22 3.18 24.67 3.74
C ARG A 22 2.65 25.36 5.00
N PHE A 23 3.14 26.56 5.28
CA PHE A 23 2.60 27.42 6.35
C PHE A 23 1.10 27.66 6.13
N LEU A 24 0.29 27.49 7.17
CA LEU A 24 -1.19 27.54 7.13
C LEU A 24 -1.85 26.58 6.12
N GLY A 25 -1.14 25.52 5.73
CA GLY A 25 -1.61 24.51 4.77
C GLY A 25 -2.55 23.46 5.37
N PRO A 26 -3.12 22.59 4.50
CA PRO A 26 -3.87 21.44 4.97
C PRO A 26 -2.98 20.50 5.78
N LYS A 27 -3.53 19.96 6.87
CA LYS A 27 -2.86 19.01 7.75
C LYS A 27 -3.17 17.58 7.33
N LEU A 28 -2.13 16.79 7.09
CA LEU A 28 -2.21 15.35 6.91
C LEU A 28 -1.90 14.68 8.25
N HIS A 29 -2.91 14.10 8.87
CA HIS A 29 -2.73 13.27 10.07
C HIS A 29 -2.09 11.94 9.68
N VAL A 30 -1.34 11.32 10.58
CA VAL A 30 -0.73 10.01 10.37
C VAL A 30 -1.28 9.05 11.40
N SER A 31 -1.85 7.93 10.93
CA SER A 31 -2.24 6.83 11.79
C SER A 31 -0.99 6.06 12.23
N THR A 32 -0.73 6.06 13.52
CA THR A 32 0.37 5.31 14.15
C THR A 32 -0.07 3.94 14.66
N SER A 33 -1.25 3.46 14.24
CA SER A 33 -1.74 2.12 14.56
C SER A 33 -0.81 1.05 13.99
N GLN A 34 -0.47 0.05 14.79
CA GLN A 34 0.22 -1.15 14.31
C GLN A 34 -0.77 -2.02 13.54
N VAL A 35 -0.41 -2.39 12.31
CA VAL A 35 -1.18 -3.33 11.49
C VAL A 35 -0.38 -4.62 11.42
N SER A 36 -0.88 -5.68 12.05
CA SER A 36 -0.26 -7.01 12.01
C SER A 36 -1.23 -8.00 11.37
N SER A 37 -0.68 -9.01 10.69
CA SER A 37 -1.44 -10.05 10.00
C SER A 37 -1.58 -11.33 10.84
N SER A 38 -1.36 -11.26 12.16
CA SER A 38 -1.34 -12.42 13.06
C SER A 38 -0.46 -13.56 12.51
N GLN A 39 0.80 -13.23 12.18
CA GLN A 39 1.80 -14.10 11.55
C GLN A 39 1.50 -14.54 10.10
N LYS A 40 0.35 -14.18 9.50
CA LYS A 40 0.08 -14.53 8.11
C LYS A 40 1.06 -13.81 7.17
N PRO A 41 1.73 -14.50 6.24
CA PRO A 41 2.69 -13.86 5.33
C PRO A 41 2.07 -12.70 4.53
N VAL A 42 2.80 -11.59 4.45
CA VAL A 42 2.38 -10.40 3.70
C VAL A 42 2.77 -10.52 2.23
N VAL A 43 1.80 -10.24 1.36
CA VAL A 43 1.91 -10.29 -0.11
C VAL A 43 1.77 -8.91 -0.74
N GLY A 44 1.44 -7.88 0.04
CA GLY A 44 1.33 -6.53 -0.49
C GLY A 44 1.23 -5.45 0.59
N LEU A 45 1.57 -4.23 0.21
CA LEU A 45 1.46 -3.05 1.05
C LEU A 45 0.83 -1.90 0.25
N ARG A 46 0.06 -1.06 0.96
CA ARG A 46 -0.63 0.08 0.35
C ARG A 46 -0.76 1.25 1.33
N LEU A 47 -0.54 2.48 0.85
CA LEU A 47 -0.91 3.69 1.58
C LEU A 47 -2.35 4.07 1.26
N TYR A 48 -3.05 4.65 2.24
CA TYR A 48 -4.41 5.12 2.04
C TYR A 48 -4.74 6.33 2.90
N LEU A 49 -5.74 7.10 2.46
CA LEU A 49 -6.28 8.23 3.20
C LEU A 49 -7.62 7.87 3.83
N GLU A 50 -7.63 7.91 5.15
CA GLU A 50 -8.67 7.38 6.02
C GLU A 50 -9.51 8.53 6.64
N GLY A 51 -10.70 8.19 7.13
CA GLY A 51 -11.62 9.11 7.81
C GLY A 51 -12.46 9.99 6.88
N ARG A 52 -13.50 10.63 7.45
CA ARG A 52 -14.50 11.43 6.69
C ARG A 52 -13.91 12.57 5.84
N LYS A 53 -12.74 13.08 6.22
CA LYS A 53 -12.04 14.17 5.52
C LYS A 53 -10.94 13.66 4.57
N CYS A 54 -10.73 12.34 4.49
CA CYS A 54 -9.61 11.68 3.80
C CYS A 54 -8.28 12.41 4.06
N ASN A 55 -8.00 12.71 5.33
CA ASN A 55 -6.86 13.50 5.75
C ASN A 55 -6.00 12.77 6.78
N ARG A 56 -6.18 11.45 6.91
CA ARG A 56 -5.38 10.58 7.78
C ARG A 56 -4.66 9.56 6.92
N LEU A 57 -3.36 9.70 6.77
CA LEU A 57 -2.49 8.71 6.14
C LEU A 57 -2.38 7.48 7.01
N ALA A 58 -2.62 6.32 6.43
CA ALA A 58 -2.44 5.02 7.07
C ALA A 58 -1.80 4.02 6.10
N ILE A 59 -1.32 2.89 6.64
CA ILE A 59 -0.70 1.81 5.88
C ILE A 59 -1.54 0.54 6.04
N HIS A 60 -1.83 -0.11 4.92
CA HIS A 60 -2.58 -1.35 4.87
C HIS A 60 -1.65 -2.47 4.43
N VAL A 61 -1.94 -3.66 4.96
CA VAL A 61 -1.16 -4.88 4.74
C VAL A 61 -2.09 -5.88 4.07
N GLN A 62 -1.71 -6.32 2.87
CA GLN A 62 -2.36 -7.44 2.22
C GLN A 62 -1.60 -8.72 2.57
N HIS A 63 -2.29 -9.68 3.15
CA HIS A 63 -1.71 -10.94 3.62
C HIS A 63 -2.47 -12.13 3.04
N LEU A 64 -1.88 -13.32 3.12
CA LEU A 64 -2.56 -14.56 2.78
C LEU A 64 -3.77 -14.79 3.70
N SER A 65 -4.82 -15.48 3.21
CA SER A 65 -6.02 -15.79 4.00
C SER A 65 -5.71 -16.70 5.18
N SER A 66 -4.81 -17.65 4.97
CA SER A 66 -4.28 -18.60 5.95
C SER A 66 -2.76 -18.70 5.81
N ILE A 67 -2.10 -19.23 6.84
CA ILE A 67 -0.69 -19.61 6.75
C ILE A 67 -0.62 -20.87 5.88
N PRO A 68 0.24 -20.91 4.84
CA PRO A 68 0.41 -22.12 4.03
C PRO A 68 0.85 -23.31 4.90
N SER A 69 0.36 -24.52 4.61
CA SER A 69 0.65 -25.71 5.42
C SER A 69 2.14 -26.00 5.57
N MET A 70 2.92 -25.76 4.52
CA MET A 70 4.40 -25.89 4.53
C MET A 70 5.08 -24.98 5.56
N LEU A 71 4.41 -23.90 5.97
CA LEU A 71 4.92 -22.88 6.91
C LEU A 71 4.27 -22.99 8.29
N GLY A 72 3.08 -23.59 8.40
CA GLY A 72 2.21 -23.53 9.58
C GLY A 72 2.89 -23.96 10.88
N ASP A 73 3.39 -25.18 10.92
CA ASP A 73 4.01 -25.75 12.14
C ASP A 73 5.32 -25.03 12.49
N SER A 74 6.04 -24.62 11.46
CA SER A 74 7.32 -23.90 11.58
C SER A 74 7.16 -22.48 12.13
N MET A 75 6.04 -21.80 11.82
CA MET A 75 5.82 -20.40 12.18
C MET A 75 5.18 -20.19 13.56
N ALA A 76 4.59 -21.24 14.16
CA ALA A 76 3.83 -21.11 15.40
C ALA A 76 4.66 -20.56 16.58
N SER A 77 5.96 -20.90 16.65
CA SER A 77 6.91 -20.41 17.67
C SER A 77 7.94 -19.42 17.11
N SER A 78 7.71 -18.90 15.90
CA SER A 78 8.68 -18.05 15.24
C SER A 78 8.90 -16.72 15.94
N MET A 79 10.17 -16.38 16.08
CA MET A 79 10.61 -15.05 16.50
C MET A 79 10.00 -13.97 15.61
N SER A 80 9.48 -12.90 16.23
CA SER A 80 8.99 -11.73 15.50
C SER A 80 9.52 -10.43 16.11
N GLU A 81 10.06 -9.55 15.26
CA GLU A 81 10.65 -8.28 15.70
C GLU A 81 10.33 -7.12 14.77
N TRP A 82 10.06 -5.97 15.38
CA TRP A 82 9.82 -4.74 14.64
C TRP A 82 11.13 -4.04 14.27
N ARG A 83 11.27 -3.68 13.01
CA ARG A 83 12.37 -2.86 12.49
C ARG A 83 11.84 -1.54 11.94
N GLU A 84 12.47 -0.44 12.32
CA GLU A 84 12.18 0.89 11.79
C GLU A 84 13.24 1.30 10.75
N THR A 85 12.89 2.25 9.88
CA THR A 85 13.88 3.04 9.13
C THR A 85 14.94 3.62 10.05
N GLU A 86 16.18 3.54 9.59
CA GLU A 86 17.33 4.17 10.24
C GLU A 86 17.33 5.69 10.03
N ASP A 87 17.65 6.44 11.08
CA ASP A 87 17.64 7.91 11.11
C ASP A 87 19.07 8.51 11.09
N THR A 88 20.08 7.65 10.89
CA THR A 88 21.50 8.01 11.03
C THR A 88 22.02 8.85 9.87
N ASP A 89 21.48 8.66 8.65
CA ASP A 89 21.96 9.33 7.45
C ASP A 89 20.93 10.33 6.90
N PRO A 90 21.23 11.64 6.93
CA PRO A 90 20.33 12.68 6.42
C PRO A 90 20.10 12.59 4.90
N GLY A 91 20.92 11.85 4.15
CA GLY A 91 20.75 11.60 2.72
C GLY A 91 19.44 10.88 2.37
N TYR A 92 18.83 10.16 3.32
CA TYR A 92 17.54 9.50 3.13
C TYR A 92 16.34 10.35 3.56
N ILE A 93 16.53 11.61 3.97
CA ILE A 93 15.43 12.47 4.40
C ILE A 93 15.04 13.40 3.26
N GLU A 94 13.89 13.13 2.64
CA GLU A 94 13.43 13.88 1.48
C GLU A 94 12.24 14.78 1.81
N ALA A 95 12.34 16.07 1.47
CA ALA A 95 11.23 17.00 1.58
C ALA A 95 10.21 16.76 0.44
N ILE A 96 8.93 16.60 0.79
CA ILE A 96 7.89 16.20 -0.18
C ILE A 96 7.58 17.32 -1.19
N GLN A 97 7.36 18.55 -0.72
CA GLN A 97 7.17 19.72 -1.58
C GLN A 97 8.08 20.88 -1.18
N TRP A 98 7.87 21.44 0.01
CA TRP A 98 8.60 22.61 0.47
C TRP A 98 9.81 22.20 1.30
N LYS A 99 10.97 22.82 1.04
CA LYS A 99 12.29 22.45 1.61
C LYS A 99 12.33 22.38 3.15
N ASN A 100 11.42 23.08 3.84
CA ASN A 100 11.43 23.20 5.30
C ASN A 100 10.22 22.54 5.98
N TYR A 101 9.38 21.79 5.25
CA TYR A 101 8.12 21.25 5.80
C TYR A 101 7.90 19.80 5.40
N SER A 102 7.60 18.95 6.40
CA SER A 102 7.29 17.52 6.30
C SER A 102 8.17 16.72 5.34
N CYS A 103 9.09 15.98 5.92
CA CYS A 103 9.97 15.07 5.18
C CYS A 103 9.48 13.63 5.28
N VAL A 104 10.02 12.79 4.40
CA VAL A 104 9.85 11.33 4.42
C VAL A 104 11.23 10.72 4.49
N CYS A 105 11.39 9.73 5.37
CA CYS A 105 12.58 8.89 5.38
C CYS A 105 12.44 7.82 4.28
N THR A 106 13.31 7.89 3.27
CA THR A 106 13.37 6.97 2.12
C THR A 106 14.35 5.81 2.32
N SER A 107 14.87 5.66 3.55
CA SER A 107 15.71 4.53 3.95
C SER A 107 14.94 3.20 3.82
N VAL A 108 15.65 2.15 3.43
CA VAL A 108 15.08 0.81 3.28
C VAL A 108 14.92 0.14 4.63
N VAL A 109 13.70 -0.28 4.96
CA VAL A 109 13.44 -1.16 6.10
C VAL A 109 13.67 -2.59 5.64
N LYS A 110 14.81 -3.16 6.00
CA LYS A 110 15.19 -4.57 5.78
C LYS A 110 15.36 -5.31 7.11
N TYR A 111 15.37 -6.64 7.09
CA TYR A 111 15.65 -7.45 8.28
C TYR A 111 17.00 -7.11 8.91
N ASN A 112 17.14 -7.35 10.23
CA ASN A 112 18.41 -7.18 10.92
C ASN A 112 19.31 -8.41 10.70
N PRO A 113 20.53 -8.26 10.16
CA PRO A 113 21.47 -9.37 10.04
C PRO A 113 21.77 -10.07 11.37
N GLU A 114 21.75 -9.34 12.48
CA GLU A 114 21.98 -9.88 13.83
C GLU A 114 20.90 -10.88 14.27
N TRP A 115 19.72 -10.88 13.64
CA TRP A 115 18.68 -11.86 13.93
C TRP A 115 19.07 -13.27 13.53
N HIS A 116 19.92 -13.46 12.53
CA HIS A 116 20.43 -14.79 12.19
C HIS A 116 21.26 -15.43 13.30
N LYS A 117 21.85 -14.63 14.20
CA LYS A 117 22.57 -15.17 15.37
C LYS A 117 21.62 -15.75 16.42
N ARG A 118 20.37 -15.28 16.46
CA ARG A 118 19.33 -15.71 17.42
C ARG A 118 18.38 -16.75 16.84
N ALA A 119 18.13 -16.67 15.54
CA ALA A 119 17.32 -17.62 14.78
C ALA A 119 18.09 -18.02 13.51
N PRO A 120 19.01 -19.00 13.63
CA PRO A 120 19.80 -19.49 12.50
C PRO A 120 18.94 -20.38 11.57
N GLY A 121 19.29 -20.38 10.29
CA GLY A 121 18.55 -21.11 9.25
C GLY A 121 17.20 -20.46 8.92
N GLY A 122 16.82 -20.38 7.65
CA GLY A 122 15.56 -19.74 7.25
C GLY A 122 15.67 -18.27 6.83
N VAL A 123 14.51 -17.63 6.68
CA VAL A 123 14.36 -16.27 6.17
C VAL A 123 13.51 -15.41 7.11
N PHE A 124 13.56 -14.09 6.94
CA PHE A 124 12.68 -13.15 7.64
C PHE A 124 11.73 -12.50 6.64
N ILE A 125 10.43 -12.69 6.86
CA ILE A 125 9.36 -12.10 6.04
C ILE A 125 8.62 -11.04 6.83
N VAL A 126 7.92 -10.15 6.14
CA VAL A 126 7.07 -9.14 6.77
C VAL A 126 5.71 -9.74 7.15
N THR A 127 5.24 -9.46 8.37
CA THR A 127 3.94 -9.86 8.93
C THR A 127 3.19 -8.67 9.53
N GLY A 128 3.69 -7.45 9.33
CA GLY A 128 3.01 -6.25 9.79
C GLY A 128 3.74 -4.97 9.39
N ALA A 129 3.03 -3.85 9.52
CA ALA A 129 3.54 -2.53 9.17
C ALA A 129 2.95 -1.46 10.08
N GLN A 130 3.67 -0.36 10.22
CA GLN A 130 3.29 0.81 11.01
C GLN A 130 3.93 2.07 10.41
N LEU A 131 3.19 3.17 10.39
CA LEU A 131 3.75 4.49 10.11
C LEU A 131 4.10 5.21 11.41
N ILE A 132 5.23 5.90 11.42
CA ILE A 132 5.72 6.65 12.59
C ILE A 132 6.07 8.05 12.13
N THR A 133 5.84 9.03 13.00
CA THR A 133 6.32 10.40 12.78
C THR A 133 7.33 10.75 13.85
N LYS A 134 8.53 11.16 13.44
CA LYS A 134 9.58 11.66 14.32
C LYS A 134 9.83 13.16 14.08
N GLY A 135 10.55 13.79 15.00
CA GLY A 135 10.94 15.19 14.90
C GLY A 135 9.97 16.18 15.55
N THR A 136 10.34 17.45 15.47
CA THR A 136 9.60 18.57 16.06
C THR A 136 8.59 19.16 15.07
N TRP A 137 7.74 20.09 15.51
CA TRP A 137 6.72 20.73 14.66
C TRP A 137 7.28 21.30 13.34
N SER A 138 8.49 21.85 13.34
CA SER A 138 9.12 22.47 12.17
C SER A 138 9.68 21.45 11.19
N LYS A 139 10.22 20.32 11.65
CA LYS A 139 10.83 19.28 10.81
C LYS A 139 10.35 17.89 11.21
N LYS A 140 9.08 17.61 10.92
CA LYS A 140 8.51 16.27 11.07
C LYS A 140 8.93 15.37 9.92
N VAL A 141 9.32 14.15 10.25
CA VAL A 141 9.73 13.12 9.29
C VAL A 141 8.80 11.93 9.42
N LEU A 142 8.27 11.44 8.29
CA LEU A 142 7.51 10.21 8.21
C LEU A 142 8.47 9.02 8.04
N HIS A 143 8.34 8.04 8.92
CA HIS A 143 9.12 6.81 8.96
C HIS A 143 8.21 5.59 8.75
N LEU A 144 8.81 4.54 8.20
CA LEU A 144 8.19 3.24 8.05
C LEU A 144 8.78 2.28 9.08
N ARG A 145 7.92 1.47 9.68
CA ARG A 145 8.30 0.37 10.56
C ARG A 145 7.60 -0.90 10.10
N LEU A 146 8.35 -2.00 10.00
CA LEU A 146 7.86 -3.30 9.56
C LEU A 146 8.06 -4.33 10.67
N LEU A 147 7.09 -5.21 10.84
CA LEU A 147 7.20 -6.39 11.69
C LEU A 147 7.74 -7.53 10.85
N TYR A 148 8.85 -8.11 11.27
CA TYR A 148 9.44 -9.28 10.66
C TYR A 148 9.10 -10.51 11.49
N THR A 149 8.84 -11.62 10.82
CA THR A 149 8.71 -12.95 11.43
C THR A 149 9.69 -13.89 10.76
N HIS A 150 10.38 -14.68 11.57
CA HIS A 150 11.28 -15.71 11.11
C HIS A 150 10.51 -16.88 10.52
N VAL A 151 11.04 -17.46 9.46
CA VAL A 151 10.50 -18.64 8.78
C VAL A 151 11.65 -19.62 8.61
N PRO A 152 11.72 -20.69 9.44
CA PRO A 152 12.78 -21.68 9.34
C PRO A 152 12.64 -22.51 8.05
N ASN A 153 13.71 -23.20 7.66
CA ASN A 153 13.74 -24.15 6.54
C ASN A 153 13.31 -23.57 5.18
N CYS A 154 13.43 -22.25 5.04
CA CYS A 154 13.20 -21.55 3.79
C CYS A 154 14.48 -20.87 3.30
N THR A 155 14.61 -20.74 1.99
CA THR A 155 15.68 -19.99 1.33
C THR A 155 15.09 -18.96 0.37
N ILE A 156 15.82 -17.89 0.11
CA ILE A 156 15.42 -16.88 -0.87
C ILE A 156 15.93 -17.33 -2.24
N GLN A 157 15.01 -17.71 -3.13
CA GLN A 157 15.36 -18.11 -4.51
C GLN A 157 15.52 -16.91 -5.43
N ARG A 158 14.62 -15.93 -5.30
CA ARG A 158 14.62 -14.71 -6.13
C ARG A 158 14.12 -13.54 -5.33
N THR A 159 14.63 -12.34 -5.62
CA THR A 159 14.06 -11.10 -5.08
C THR A 159 13.79 -10.08 -6.16
N GLU A 160 12.80 -9.23 -5.93
CA GLU A 160 12.43 -8.18 -6.87
C GLU A 160 11.91 -6.95 -6.14
N TRP A 161 12.32 -5.77 -6.58
CA TRP A 161 11.72 -4.51 -6.17
C TRP A 161 10.57 -4.18 -7.10
N THR A 162 9.40 -3.92 -6.53
CA THR A 162 8.22 -3.52 -7.29
C THR A 162 7.77 -2.15 -6.80
N ARG A 163 7.54 -1.28 -7.78
CA ARG A 163 6.86 -0.01 -7.60
C ARG A 163 5.37 -0.22 -7.86
N ALA A 164 4.54 0.60 -7.24
CA ALA A 164 3.14 0.61 -7.58
C ALA A 164 2.95 0.87 -9.09
N PRO A 165 1.98 0.19 -9.75
CA PRO A 165 1.74 0.42 -11.17
C PRO A 165 1.47 1.90 -11.39
N ALA A 166 2.21 2.53 -12.31
CA ALA A 166 1.94 3.92 -12.65
C ALA A 166 0.47 3.98 -13.06
N ALA A 167 -0.35 4.67 -12.26
CA ALA A 167 -1.75 4.87 -12.60
C ALA A 167 -1.76 5.50 -13.98
N SER A 168 -2.13 4.72 -15.01
CA SER A 168 -2.33 5.24 -16.35
C SER A 168 -3.26 6.43 -16.18
N GLN A 169 -2.76 7.62 -16.50
CA GLN A 169 -3.57 8.81 -16.59
C GLN A 169 -4.51 8.61 -17.78
N LYS A 170 -5.51 7.73 -17.65
CA LYS A 170 -6.74 7.78 -18.46
C LYS A 170 -7.60 8.92 -17.91
N GLY A 171 -7.01 10.11 -17.94
CA GLY A 171 -7.69 11.39 -17.89
C GLY A 171 -7.50 12.01 -19.27
N SER A 172 -8.10 11.42 -20.29
CA SER A 172 -8.19 12.00 -21.62
C SER A 172 -9.64 11.88 -22.10
N PHE A 173 -10.44 12.87 -21.73
CA PHE A 173 -11.65 13.24 -22.46
C PHE A 173 -11.78 14.76 -22.39
N LEU A 174 -10.82 15.45 -23.02
CA LEU A 174 -11.02 16.81 -23.52
C LEU A 174 -10.44 16.88 -24.94
N THR A 175 -11.11 16.18 -25.85
CA THR A 175 -11.15 16.46 -27.29
C THR A 175 -12.66 16.53 -27.58
N THR A 176 -13.25 17.68 -27.87
CA THR A 176 -13.11 18.41 -29.12
C THR A 176 -13.61 19.84 -28.91
N ILE A 177 -12.69 20.80 -28.96
CA ILE A 177 -13.04 22.18 -29.34
C ILE A 177 -13.06 22.21 -30.86
N SER A 178 -14.23 22.39 -31.45
CA SER A 178 -14.34 22.83 -32.84
C SER A 178 -15.28 24.02 -32.89
N THR A 179 -14.64 25.17 -32.99
CA THR A 179 -15.19 26.44 -33.45
C THR A 179 -15.74 26.30 -34.87
N THR A 180 -17.00 26.64 -35.10
CA THR A 180 -17.43 27.32 -36.34
C THR A 180 -18.52 28.34 -36.01
N LEU A 181 -18.24 29.59 -36.35
CA LEU A 181 -19.13 30.74 -36.28
C LEU A 181 -19.96 30.83 -37.58
N SER A 182 -21.25 31.20 -37.45
CA SER A 182 -22.12 31.95 -38.41
C SER A 182 -22.14 31.54 -39.89
N SER A 183 -23.29 31.29 -40.54
CA SER A 183 -24.44 32.19 -40.77
C SER A 183 -25.62 31.44 -41.47
N PRO A 184 -26.81 32.05 -41.67
CA PRO A 184 -28.10 31.38 -41.89
C PRO A 184 -28.50 31.24 -43.37
N PHE A 185 -29.48 30.35 -43.69
CA PHE A 185 -30.62 30.54 -44.63
C PHE A 185 -31.15 29.22 -45.24
N THR A 186 -32.48 29.13 -45.36
CA THR A 186 -33.38 28.20 -46.10
C THR A 186 -33.61 26.74 -45.65
N GLN A 187 -34.74 26.55 -44.94
CA GLN A 187 -35.95 25.80 -45.34
C GLN A 187 -35.81 24.38 -45.96
N ARG A 188 -36.31 23.35 -45.24
CA ARG A 188 -37.46 22.51 -45.66
C ARG A 188 -37.75 21.37 -44.67
N ASP A 189 -39.05 21.07 -44.62
CA ASP A 189 -39.79 20.18 -43.73
C ASP A 189 -39.43 18.68 -43.82
N ALA A 190 -39.30 18.03 -42.66
CA ALA A 190 -39.59 16.60 -42.45
C ALA A 190 -39.74 16.30 -40.94
N PRO A 191 -40.68 15.42 -40.52
CA PRO A 191 -41.04 15.22 -39.11
C PRO A 191 -40.03 14.35 -38.35
N PRO A 192 -39.86 14.53 -37.02
CA PRO A 192 -38.89 13.78 -36.23
C PRO A 192 -39.39 12.37 -35.90
N ALA A 193 -38.56 11.36 -36.15
CA ALA A 193 -38.73 10.00 -35.67
C ALA A 193 -38.66 9.95 -34.12
N PRO A 194 -39.42 9.05 -33.46
CA PRO A 194 -39.60 9.08 -32.01
C PRO A 194 -38.32 8.67 -31.26
N LYS A 195 -37.99 9.45 -30.23
CA LYS A 195 -36.96 9.13 -29.24
C LYS A 195 -37.42 7.92 -28.42
N HIS A 196 -36.68 6.82 -28.51
CA HIS A 196 -36.74 5.76 -27.50
C HIS A 196 -35.99 6.25 -26.26
N GLU A 197 -36.73 6.77 -25.28
CA GLU A 197 -36.28 6.75 -23.89
C GLU A 197 -36.40 5.31 -23.36
N PRO A 198 -35.34 4.67 -22.85
CA PRO A 198 -35.54 3.60 -21.91
C PRO A 198 -36.03 4.23 -20.60
N ALA A 199 -37.27 3.91 -20.24
CA ALA A 199 -37.81 4.10 -18.92
C ALA A 199 -36.84 3.52 -17.87
N GLN A 200 -36.06 4.38 -17.21
CA GLN A 200 -35.37 4.04 -15.97
C GLN A 200 -35.90 4.95 -14.86
N LEU A 201 -37.01 4.50 -14.29
CA LEU A 201 -37.45 4.88 -12.95
C LEU A 201 -36.37 4.44 -11.94
N ASN A 202 -35.40 5.29 -11.66
CA ASN A 202 -34.46 5.09 -10.57
C ASN A 202 -34.77 6.10 -9.46
N SER A 203 -35.20 5.61 -8.29
CA SER A 203 -35.46 6.42 -7.08
C SER A 203 -34.16 6.90 -6.41
N GLY A 204 -33.13 7.21 -7.19
CA GLY A 204 -31.82 7.62 -6.71
C GLY A 204 -31.82 9.10 -6.36
N VAL A 205 -31.61 9.44 -5.08
CA VAL A 205 -31.41 10.83 -4.62
C VAL A 205 -30.10 11.44 -5.18
N TYR A 206 -29.26 10.64 -5.85
CA TYR A 206 -28.04 11.08 -6.53
C TYR A 206 -27.81 10.29 -7.81
N PRO A 207 -28.16 10.81 -9.01
CA PRO A 207 -27.84 10.15 -10.28
C PRO A 207 -26.33 10.04 -10.52
N ASP A 208 -25.53 10.95 -9.94
CA ASP A 208 -24.06 10.98 -10.06
C ASP A 208 -23.32 10.47 -8.80
N GLY A 209 -24.03 9.82 -7.87
CA GLY A 209 -23.49 9.39 -6.57
C GLY A 209 -23.30 10.53 -5.55
N PRO A 210 -23.10 10.21 -4.26
CA PRO A 210 -23.00 11.23 -3.20
C PRO A 210 -21.79 12.16 -3.43
N PRO A 211 -21.95 13.49 -3.26
CA PRO A 211 -20.88 14.44 -3.52
C PRO A 211 -19.68 14.17 -2.62
N VAL A 212 -18.58 13.71 -3.22
CA VAL A 212 -17.30 13.52 -2.53
C VAL A 212 -16.85 14.89 -1.99
N PRO A 213 -16.52 15.04 -0.68
CA PRO A 213 -16.19 16.35 -0.11
C PRO A 213 -15.04 17.02 -0.84
N LEU A 214 -15.29 18.15 -1.51
CA LEU A 214 -14.34 18.87 -2.37
C LEU A 214 -12.99 19.23 -1.71
N ARG A 215 -12.91 19.23 -0.36
CA ARG A 215 -11.67 19.52 0.38
C ARG A 215 -10.69 18.34 0.46
N SER A 216 -11.15 17.09 0.35
CA SER A 216 -10.29 15.90 0.44
C SER A 216 -9.38 15.71 -0.78
N ARG A 217 -9.78 16.24 -1.95
CA ARG A 217 -8.94 16.26 -3.16
C ARG A 217 -7.58 16.93 -2.97
N LYS A 218 -7.47 17.91 -2.06
CA LYS A 218 -6.21 18.64 -1.82
C LYS A 218 -5.11 17.77 -1.21
N LEU A 219 -5.44 16.69 -0.50
CA LEU A 219 -4.44 15.81 0.12
C LEU A 219 -4.10 14.58 -0.71
N LEU A 220 -5.02 14.14 -1.58
CA LEU A 220 -4.79 13.06 -2.55
C LEU A 220 -3.59 13.34 -3.48
N LYS A 221 -3.28 14.61 -3.73
CA LYS A 221 -2.12 14.99 -4.54
C LYS A 221 -0.77 14.75 -3.87
N PHE A 222 -0.73 14.41 -2.58
CA PHE A 222 0.50 14.19 -1.81
C PHE A 222 0.73 12.72 -1.48
N VAL A 223 -0.20 11.82 -1.76
CA VAL A 223 -0.08 10.40 -1.40
C VAL A 223 -0.40 9.56 -2.62
N ASP A 224 0.52 8.67 -2.95
CA ASP A 224 0.25 7.61 -3.91
C ASP A 224 -0.40 6.43 -3.18
N MET A 225 -1.63 6.11 -3.58
CA MET A 225 -2.46 5.09 -2.94
C MET A 225 -2.58 3.81 -3.78
N SER A 226 -1.78 3.68 -4.84
CA SER A 226 -1.71 2.45 -5.62
C SER A 226 -1.14 1.31 -4.78
N GLU A 227 -1.75 0.14 -4.95
CA GLU A 227 -1.36 -1.07 -4.26
C GLU A 227 -0.09 -1.67 -4.87
N VAL A 228 0.83 -2.10 -4.02
CA VAL A 228 2.01 -2.86 -4.43
C VAL A 228 1.83 -4.28 -3.90
N VAL A 229 1.45 -5.19 -4.78
CA VAL A 229 1.16 -6.59 -4.45
C VAL A 229 1.89 -7.52 -5.41
N LYS A 230 2.43 -8.60 -4.87
CA LYS A 230 2.75 -9.82 -5.61
C LYS A 230 2.30 -11.00 -4.78
N GLY A 231 1.48 -11.86 -5.36
CA GLY A 231 0.84 -12.97 -4.65
C GLY A 231 0.99 -14.31 -5.34
N PRO A 232 0.19 -15.31 -4.92
CA PRO A 232 0.19 -16.65 -5.49
C PRO A 232 -0.10 -16.70 -7.00
N HIS A 233 -0.79 -15.68 -7.52
CA HIS A 233 -1.19 -15.58 -8.93
C HIS A 233 -0.09 -15.02 -9.84
N ASP A 234 1.00 -14.47 -9.28
CA ASP A 234 2.12 -13.90 -10.03
C ASP A 234 3.20 -14.96 -10.28
N VAL A 235 3.37 -15.40 -11.52
CA VAL A 235 4.35 -16.44 -11.91
C VAL A 235 5.79 -16.02 -11.51
N PRO A 236 6.59 -16.90 -10.86
CA PRO A 236 6.39 -18.33 -10.61
C PRO A 236 5.56 -18.72 -9.36
N GLY A 237 4.88 -17.77 -8.71
CA GLY A 237 3.99 -17.96 -7.56
C GLY A 237 4.62 -17.56 -6.22
N HIS A 238 3.84 -17.46 -5.15
CA HIS A 238 4.28 -17.38 -3.75
C HIS A 238 5.30 -16.28 -3.38
N TRP A 239 5.14 -15.08 -3.94
CA TRP A 239 5.93 -13.92 -3.54
C TRP A 239 5.52 -13.39 -2.16
N LEU A 240 6.49 -13.13 -1.30
CA LEU A 240 6.28 -12.55 0.03
C LEU A 240 7.08 -11.28 0.19
N VAL A 241 6.57 -10.34 0.99
CA VAL A 241 7.26 -9.09 1.29
C VAL A 241 8.42 -9.35 2.26
N ILE A 242 9.62 -8.88 1.90
CA ILE A 242 10.85 -9.00 2.71
C ILE A 242 11.50 -7.65 3.03
N ALA A 243 11.09 -6.57 2.39
CA ALA A 243 11.51 -5.21 2.72
C ALA A 243 10.55 -4.20 2.10
N ALA A 244 10.56 -2.97 2.60
CA ALA A 244 9.89 -1.85 1.95
C ALA A 244 10.57 -0.53 2.30
N LYS A 245 10.28 0.50 1.51
CA LYS A 245 10.65 1.88 1.81
C LYS A 245 9.55 2.84 1.37
N LEU A 246 9.47 3.97 2.06
CA LEU A 246 8.75 5.11 1.55
C LEU A 246 9.58 5.76 0.43
N VAL A 247 8.90 6.37 -0.53
CA VAL A 247 9.55 7.09 -1.63
C VAL A 247 8.83 8.40 -1.89
N LYS A 248 9.55 9.37 -2.46
CA LYS A 248 8.98 10.59 -3.00
C LYS A 248 8.99 10.49 -4.53
N GLU A 249 7.82 10.35 -5.13
CA GLU A 249 7.67 10.28 -6.59
C GLU A 249 6.66 11.30 -7.07
N GLY A 250 7.05 12.18 -8.00
CA GLY A 250 6.18 13.24 -8.49
C GLY A 250 5.63 14.17 -7.39
N GLY A 251 6.36 14.33 -6.28
CA GLY A 251 5.92 15.11 -5.12
C GLY A 251 4.86 14.43 -4.24
N LYS A 252 4.65 13.12 -4.41
CA LYS A 252 3.79 12.26 -3.59
C LYS A 252 4.61 11.32 -2.72
N ILE A 253 4.06 10.98 -1.56
CA ILE A 253 4.52 9.89 -0.70
C ILE A 253 4.02 8.58 -1.31
N GLY A 254 4.93 7.72 -1.75
CA GLY A 254 4.63 6.39 -2.26
C GLY A 254 5.34 5.29 -1.46
N LEU A 255 5.18 4.05 -1.92
CA LEU A 255 5.83 2.86 -1.39
C LEU A 255 6.53 2.08 -2.50
N HIS A 256 7.76 1.66 -2.22
CA HIS A 256 8.39 0.56 -2.94
C HIS A 256 8.48 -0.65 -2.02
N VAL A 257 8.16 -1.81 -2.56
CA VAL A 257 8.13 -3.06 -1.82
C VAL A 257 9.08 -4.05 -2.48
N LYS A 258 9.89 -4.73 -1.65
CA LYS A 258 10.75 -5.81 -2.09
C LYS A 258 10.07 -7.13 -1.79
N PHE A 259 9.91 -7.94 -2.81
CA PHE A 259 9.36 -9.28 -2.74
C PHE A 259 10.47 -10.31 -2.83
N ALA A 260 10.24 -11.46 -2.21
CA ALA A 260 11.05 -12.65 -2.35
C ALA A 260 10.18 -13.85 -2.73
N LEU A 261 10.70 -14.65 -3.65
CA LEU A 261 10.25 -16.01 -3.89
C LEU A 261 10.99 -16.92 -2.91
N LEU A 262 10.24 -17.68 -2.12
CA LEU A 262 10.81 -18.60 -1.14
C LEU A 262 10.89 -20.03 -1.70
N GLY A 263 12.03 -20.69 -1.49
CA GLY A 263 12.19 -22.13 -1.58
C GLY A 263 11.98 -22.76 -0.21
N TYR A 264 11.38 -23.94 -0.16
CA TYR A 264 11.22 -24.73 1.06
C TYR A 264 12.12 -25.95 1.00
N ASP A 265 12.98 -26.13 2.00
CA ASP A 265 13.98 -27.19 2.02
C ASP A 265 13.53 -28.44 2.80
N GLY A 266 12.29 -28.44 3.31
CA GLY A 266 11.79 -29.43 4.27
C GLY A 266 11.07 -30.66 3.69
N GLN A 267 11.44 -31.15 2.50
CA GLN A 267 10.89 -32.43 2.04
C GLN A 267 11.78 -33.58 2.55
N PRO A 268 11.29 -34.50 3.42
CA PRO A 268 11.96 -35.78 3.58
C PRO A 268 11.89 -36.51 2.23
N GLN A 269 13.04 -36.87 1.66
CA GLN A 269 13.08 -37.91 0.66
C GLN A 269 12.49 -39.16 1.33
N GLY A 270 11.30 -39.57 0.90
CA GLY A 270 10.81 -40.89 1.22
C GLY A 270 11.73 -41.88 0.54
N ASP A 271 12.60 -42.51 1.32
CA ASP A 271 13.39 -43.66 0.88
C ASP A 271 12.42 -44.79 0.52
N SER A 272 12.01 -44.81 -0.74
CA SER A 272 11.51 -46.00 -1.39
C SER A 272 12.71 -46.86 -1.77
N PHE A 273 13.08 -47.80 -0.90
CA PHE A 273 13.65 -49.07 -1.36
C PHE A 273 13.32 -50.19 -0.38
N MET A 274 12.30 -50.97 -0.75
CA MET A 274 12.14 -52.34 -0.29
C MET A 274 13.40 -53.12 -0.68
N SER A 275 14.07 -53.73 0.31
CA SER A 275 14.82 -54.96 0.13
C SER A 275 14.70 -55.78 1.40
N LEU A 276 13.66 -56.61 1.45
CA LEU A 276 13.69 -57.85 2.21
C LEU A 276 14.00 -58.95 1.21
N SER A 277 15.20 -59.50 1.34
CA SER A 277 15.61 -60.81 0.84
C SER A 277 16.35 -61.51 1.97
#